data_AF-A0A928YPE6-F1
#
_entry.id   AF-A0A928YPE6-F1
#
_cell.length_a   1.000
_cell.length_b   1.000
_cell.length_c   1.000
_cell.angle_alpha   90.00
_cell.angle_beta   90.00
_cell.angle_gamma   90.00
#
_symmetry.space_group_name_H-M   'P 1'
#
loop_
_entity.id
_entity.type
_entity.pdbx_description
1 polymer ?
#
loop_
_entity_poly.entity_id
_entity_poly.type
_entity_poly.pdbx_seq_one_letter_code
_entity_poly.pdbx_strand_id
1 'polypeptide(L)'
;MPKVSLKIESKNNQSKTFLWIEKKLSTIKDIEKNIGAFTTNSNPKKHSISLNGEKIKVDLKVKKTSNTCLVCVDVDLPFKLALLKNVIKNKLESKISDLLKKIK
;
A
#
# COMPACT_ATOMS: atom_id res chain seq x y z
N MET A 1 -9.93 -14.07 -5.91
CA MET A 1 -9.03 -13.85 -4.75
C MET A 1 -9.69 -12.85 -3.82
N PRO A 2 -9.77 -13.13 -2.52
CA PRO A 2 -10.33 -12.20 -1.55
C PRO A 2 -9.55 -10.88 -1.53
N LYS A 3 -10.25 -9.78 -1.77
CA LYS A 3 -9.66 -8.44 -1.82
C LYS A 3 -9.87 -7.68 -0.53
N VAL A 4 -8.84 -6.99 -0.05
CA VAL A 4 -8.87 -6.10 1.11
C VAL A 4 -8.61 -4.69 0.64
N SER A 5 -9.60 -3.81 0.79
CA SER A 5 -9.45 -2.40 0.44
C SER A 5 -9.37 -1.57 1.71
N LEU A 6 -8.33 -0.73 1.76
CA LEU A 6 -8.03 0.21 2.83
C LEU A 6 -8.05 1.62 2.25
N LYS A 7 -8.60 2.55 3.01
CA LYS A 7 -8.61 3.98 2.68
C LYS A 7 -8.11 4.71 3.92
N ILE A 8 -6.95 5.34 3.82
CA ILE A 8 -6.31 6.02 4.94
C ILE A 8 -6.09 7.47 4.54
N GLU A 9 -6.63 8.37 5.35
CA GLU A 9 -6.40 9.80 5.17
C GLU A 9 -5.08 10.21 5.81
N SER A 10 -4.33 11.04 5.11
CA SER A 10 -3.10 11.65 5.60
C SER A 10 -3.16 13.15 5.36
N LYS A 11 -2.70 13.94 6.34
CA LYS A 11 -2.65 15.41 6.24
C LYS A 11 -1.52 15.90 5.32
N ASN A 12 -0.69 14.98 4.83
CA ASN A 12 0.47 15.31 4.01
C ASN A 12 0.10 15.57 2.54
N ASN A 13 0.96 16.31 1.84
CA ASN A 13 0.82 16.54 0.41
C ASN A 13 0.88 15.20 -0.38
N GLN A 14 0.00 15.04 -1.36
CA GLN A 14 -0.10 13.87 -2.23
C GLN A 14 1.25 13.48 -2.85
N SER A 15 1.99 14.45 -3.41
CA SER A 15 3.25 14.17 -4.10
C SER A 15 4.35 13.73 -3.14
N LYS A 16 4.43 14.36 -1.95
CA LYS A 16 5.37 13.95 -0.89
C LYS A 16 5.05 12.53 -0.39
N THR A 17 3.75 12.24 -0.21
CA THR A 17 3.29 10.93 0.25
C THR A 17 3.61 9.85 -0.77
N PHE A 18 3.35 10.11 -2.06
CA PHE A 18 3.67 9.19 -3.15
C PHE A 18 5.17 8.89 -3.22
N LEU A 19 6.02 9.93 -3.27
CA LEU A 19 7.48 9.77 -3.33
C LEU A 19 8.03 9.01 -2.14
N TRP A 20 7.48 9.25 -0.94
CA TRP A 20 7.93 8.56 0.27
C TRP A 20 7.55 7.08 0.25
N ILE A 21 6.32 6.75 -0.21
CA ILE A 21 5.86 5.37 -0.36
C ILE A 21 6.68 4.64 -1.44
N GLU A 22 6.90 5.29 -2.58
CA GLU A 22 7.75 4.77 -3.67
C GLU A 22 9.16 4.47 -3.16
N LYS A 23 9.79 5.44 -2.49
CA LYS A 23 11.13 5.25 -1.92
C LYS A 23 11.17 4.11 -0.91
N LYS A 24 10.17 4.00 -0.03
CA LYS A 24 10.10 2.90 0.94
C LYS A 24 9.93 1.55 0.25
N LEU A 25 9.03 1.44 -0.72
CA LEU A 25 8.82 0.19 -1.47
C LEU A 25 10.07 -0.27 -2.20
N SER A 26 10.80 0.65 -2.84
CA SER A 26 12.08 0.33 -3.50
C SER A 26 13.17 -0.11 -2.53
N THR A 27 13.06 0.25 -1.25
CA THR A 27 14.05 -0.12 -0.22
C THR A 27 13.69 -1.44 0.47
N ILE A 28 12.44 -1.90 0.39
CA ILE A 28 11.99 -3.07 1.14
C ILE A 28 12.27 -4.35 0.33
N LYS A 29 13.53 -4.80 0.37
CA LYS A 29 13.91 -6.17 -0.04
C LYS A 29 13.30 -7.24 0.87
N ASP A 30 12.94 -6.90 2.11
CA ASP A 30 12.31 -7.84 3.06
C ASP A 30 10.91 -8.31 2.64
N ILE A 31 10.26 -7.58 1.73
CA ILE A 31 8.98 -7.99 1.17
C ILE A 31 9.17 -9.19 0.24
N GLU A 32 10.27 -9.27 -0.53
CA GLU A 32 10.55 -10.41 -1.43
C GLU A 32 10.63 -11.73 -0.65
N LYS A 33 11.22 -11.69 0.56
CA LYS A 33 11.32 -12.87 1.43
C LYS A 33 9.97 -13.44 1.85
N ASN A 34 8.94 -12.58 1.96
CA ASN A 34 7.64 -12.97 2.50
C ASN A 34 6.60 -13.29 1.41
N ILE A 35 6.68 -12.62 0.26
CA ILE A 35 5.70 -12.76 -0.84
C ILE A 35 6.28 -13.32 -2.14
N GLY A 36 7.56 -13.69 -2.13
CA GLY A 36 8.27 -14.21 -3.30
C GLY A 36 8.76 -13.09 -4.21
N ALA A 37 9.25 -13.47 -5.39
CA ALA A 37 9.57 -12.50 -6.43
C ALA A 37 8.32 -11.65 -6.72
N PHE A 38 8.50 -10.33 -6.76
CA PHE A 38 7.41 -9.41 -7.09
C PHE A 38 7.80 -8.44 -8.19
N THR A 39 6.83 -8.12 -9.04
CA THR A 39 6.96 -7.05 -10.03
C THR A 39 6.37 -5.77 -9.46
N THR A 40 7.14 -4.70 -9.46
CA THR A 40 6.65 -3.36 -9.08
C THR A 40 6.35 -2.56 -10.34
N ASN A 41 5.14 -2.03 -10.46
CA ASN A 41 4.74 -1.11 -11.50
C ASN A 41 4.37 0.23 -10.86
N SER A 42 5.27 1.20 -10.97
CA SER A 42 5.06 2.58 -10.53
C SER A 42 4.49 3.40 -11.69
N ASN A 43 3.36 4.07 -11.46
CA ASN A 43 2.80 5.06 -12.39
C ASN A 43 2.77 6.44 -11.72
N PRO A 44 3.84 7.24 -11.87
CA PRO A 44 3.94 8.55 -11.26
C PRO A 44 2.89 9.55 -11.79
N LYS A 45 2.45 9.41 -13.06
CA LYS A 45 1.39 10.26 -13.63
C LYS A 45 0.06 10.09 -12.89
N LYS A 46 -0.26 8.86 -12.47
CA LYS A 46 -1.50 8.53 -11.75
C LYS A 46 -1.32 8.45 -10.23
N HIS A 47 -0.12 8.72 -9.71
CA HIS A 47 0.24 8.56 -8.30
C HIS A 47 -0.18 7.18 -7.76
N SER A 48 0.06 6.13 -8.55
CA SER A 48 -0.32 4.75 -8.23
C SER A 48 0.86 3.81 -8.33
N ILE A 49 0.95 2.85 -7.41
CA ILE A 49 1.99 1.83 -7.36
C ILE A 49 1.31 0.48 -7.24
N SER A 50 1.59 -0.43 -8.16
CA SER A 50 1.10 -1.80 -8.13
C SER A 50 2.26 -2.75 -7.85
N LEU A 51 2.10 -3.66 -6.89
CA LEU A 51 3.04 -4.73 -6.56
C LEU A 51 2.34 -6.03 -6.86
N ASN A 52 2.90 -6.84 -7.74
CA ASN A 52 2.37 -8.15 -8.07
C ASN A 52 3.39 -9.20 -7.65
N GLY A 53 3.17 -9.82 -6.49
CA GLY A 53 3.97 -10.94 -6.00
C GLY A 53 3.27 -12.27 -6.29
N GLU A 54 4.01 -13.36 -6.17
CA GLU A 54 3.51 -14.72 -6.40
C GLU A 54 2.33 -15.08 -5.47
N LYS A 55 2.36 -14.56 -4.23
CA LYS A 55 1.36 -14.88 -3.19
C LYS A 55 0.39 -13.76 -2.88
N ILE A 56 0.68 -12.52 -3.30
CA ILE A 56 -0.13 -11.34 -2.97
C ILE A 56 -0.05 -10.33 -4.10
N LYS A 57 -1.13 -9.59 -4.31
CA LYS A 57 -1.10 -8.39 -5.17
C LYS A 57 -1.51 -7.19 -4.34
N VAL A 58 -0.79 -6.08 -4.48
CA VAL A 58 -1.04 -4.84 -3.74
C VAL A 58 -1.11 -3.68 -4.72
N ASP A 59 -2.27 -3.04 -4.82
CA ASP A 59 -2.49 -1.83 -5.60
C ASP A 59 -2.64 -0.63 -4.67
N LEU A 60 -1.67 0.26 -4.69
CA LEU A 60 -1.64 1.49 -3.91
C LEU A 60 -1.94 2.70 -4.80
N LYS A 61 -2.84 3.58 -4.37
CA LYS A 61 -3.23 4.80 -5.08
C LYS A 61 -3.29 5.96 -4.11
N VAL A 62 -2.54 7.03 -4.38
CA VAL A 62 -2.62 8.25 -3.59
C VAL A 62 -3.48 9.25 -4.35
N LYS A 63 -4.65 9.57 -3.80
CA LYS A 63 -5.56 10.59 -4.33
C LYS A 63 -5.40 11.89 -3.53
N LYS A 64 -5.60 13.01 -4.20
CA LYS A 64 -5.74 14.31 -3.53
C LYS A 64 -7.18 14.49 -3.05
N THR A 65 -7.33 14.95 -1.84
CA THR A 65 -8.59 15.47 -1.29
C THR A 65 -8.34 16.93 -0.89
N SER A 66 -9.36 17.79 -0.87
CA SER A 66 -9.25 19.26 -0.83
C SER A 66 -8.01 19.84 -0.12
N ASN A 67 -7.77 19.45 1.15
CA ASN A 67 -6.60 19.84 1.95
C ASN A 67 -5.75 18.66 2.47
N THR A 68 -6.05 17.42 2.03
CA THR A 68 -5.43 16.19 2.54
C THR A 68 -5.10 15.23 1.39
N CYS A 69 -4.43 14.12 1.68
CA CYS A 69 -4.27 13.04 0.72
C CYS A 69 -4.99 11.79 1.23
N LEU A 70 -5.58 11.04 0.30
CA LEU A 70 -6.20 9.75 0.56
C LEU A 70 -5.33 8.66 -0.04
N VAL A 71 -4.78 7.81 0.80
CA VAL A 71 -4.04 6.62 0.39
C VAL A 71 -5.01 5.44 0.35
N CYS A 72 -5.34 5.00 -0.86
CA CYS A 72 -6.09 3.78 -1.08
C CYS A 72 -5.12 2.62 -1.26
N VAL A 73 -5.27 1.55 -0.49
CA VAL A 73 -4.47 0.33 -0.63
C VAL A 73 -5.40 -0.85 -0.82
N ASP A 74 -5.29 -1.47 -1.97
CA ASP A 74 -6.02 -2.66 -2.35
C ASP A 74 -5.06 -3.85 -2.27
N VAL A 75 -5.39 -4.88 -1.52
CA VAL A 75 -4.56 -6.08 -1.33
C VAL A 75 -5.38 -7.30 -1.73
N ASP A 76 -4.99 -8.00 -2.79
CA ASP A 76 -5.53 -9.31 -3.12
C ASP A 76 -4.77 -10.36 -2.33
N LEU A 77 -5.49 -11.04 -1.45
CA LEU A 77 -4.98 -12.11 -0.62
C LEU A 77 -5.24 -13.48 -1.27
N PRO A 78 -4.37 -14.47 -1.00
CA PRO A 78 -4.66 -15.86 -1.34
C PRO A 78 -5.82 -16.35 -0.48
N PHE A 79 -6.62 -17.28 -1.01
CA PHE A 79 -7.84 -17.77 -0.35
C PHE A 79 -7.62 -18.34 1.06
N LYS A 80 -6.45 -18.93 1.33
CA LYS A 80 -6.09 -19.43 2.67
C LYS A 80 -6.07 -18.31 3.73
N LEU A 81 -5.79 -17.07 3.33
CA LEU A 81 -5.75 -15.90 4.22
C LEU A 81 -7.08 -15.13 4.24
N ALA A 82 -8.11 -15.60 3.53
CA ALA A 82 -9.42 -14.96 3.46
C ALA A 82 -10.10 -14.86 4.83
N LEU A 83 -9.98 -15.90 5.66
CA LEU A 83 -10.60 -15.94 7.00
C LEU A 83 -9.96 -14.92 7.96
N LEU A 84 -8.70 -14.58 7.74
CA LEU A 84 -7.96 -13.58 8.51
C LEU A 84 -7.98 -12.18 7.86
N LYS A 85 -8.80 -11.99 6.82
CA LYS A 85 -8.89 -10.73 6.05
C LYS A 85 -9.05 -9.50 6.95
N ASN A 86 -9.90 -9.55 7.97
CA ASN A 86 -10.13 -8.41 8.87
C ASN A 86 -8.92 -8.15 9.77
N VAL A 87 -8.25 -9.19 10.26
CA VAL A 87 -7.03 -9.05 11.08
C VAL A 87 -5.89 -8.45 10.23
N ILE A 88 -5.74 -8.94 9.01
CA ILE A 88 -4.76 -8.45 8.04
C ILE A 88 -5.07 -7.00 7.67
N LYS A 89 -6.34 -6.67 7.41
CA LYS A 89 -6.82 -5.31 7.16
C LYS A 89 -6.40 -4.38 8.30
N ASN A 90 -6.74 -4.70 9.54
CA ASN A 90 -6.44 -3.86 10.70
C ASN A 90 -4.93 -3.69 10.91
N LYS A 91 -4.14 -4.76 10.75
CA LYS A 91 -2.67 -4.69 10.85
C LYS A 91 -2.06 -3.82 9.76
N LEU A 92 -2.51 -3.95 8.51
CA LEU A 92 -2.05 -3.12 7.39
C LEU A 92 -2.43 -1.65 7.61
N GLU A 93 -3.66 -1.40 8.05
CA GLU A 93 -4.15 -0.05 8.35
C GLU A 93 -3.30 0.63 9.42
N SER A 94 -3.03 -0.05 10.53
CA SER A 94 -2.16 0.45 11.60
C SER A 94 -0.74 0.73 11.10
N LYS A 95 -0.13 -0.20 10.37
CA LYS A 95 1.24 -0.03 9.84
C LYS A 95 1.34 1.13 8.86
N ILE A 96 0.38 1.27 7.95
CA ILE A 96 0.39 2.34 6.95
C ILE A 96 0.10 3.68 7.60
N SER A 97 -0.84 3.75 8.55
CA SER A 97 -1.08 4.94 9.37
C SER A 97 0.20 5.38 10.10
N ASP A 98 0.93 4.45 10.73
CA ASP A 98 2.18 4.78 11.43
C ASP A 98 3.29 5.22 10.48
N LEU A 99 3.37 4.63 9.29
CA LEU A 99 4.28 5.05 8.23
C LEU A 99 3.95 6.47 7.75
N LEU A 100 2.67 6.80 7.56
CA LEU A 100 2.21 8.12 7.12
C LEU A 100 2.43 9.20 8.19
N LYS A 101 2.29 8.87 9.47
CA LYS A 101 2.62 9.79 10.59
C LYS A 101 4.10 10.14 10.67
N LYS A 102 4.99 9.29 10.13
CA LYS A 102 6.45 9.51 10.11
C LYS A 102 6.91 10.37 8.93
N ILE A 103 6.02 10.78 8.04
CA ILE A 103 6.31 11.76 7.00
C ILE A 103 6.37 13.14 7.68
N LYS A 104 7.59 13.61 7.96
CA LYS A 104 7.90 14.98 8.38
C LYS A 104 8.04 15.89 7.16
#